data_AF-A0A7V5YQI8-F1
#
_entry.id   AF-A0A7V5YQI8-F1
#
_cell.length_a   1.000
_cell.length_b   1.000
_cell.length_c   1.000
_cell.angle_alpha   90.00
_cell.angle_beta   90.00
_cell.angle_gamma   90.00
#
_symmetry.space_group_name_H-M   'P 1'
#
loop_
_entity.id
_entity.type
_entity.pdbx_description
1 polymer ?
#
loop_
_entity_poly.entity_id
_entity_poly.type
_entity_poly.pdbx_seq_one_letter_code
_entity_poly.pdbx_strand_id
1 'polypeptide(L)' 'TGHETTDTDPGIATSRGDYSLERYVLSRNRYQIELLANLDRVPEAGAVVVVSFPKPKNGWGFPARVFAIVPR' A
#
# COMPACT_ATOMS: atom_id res chain seq x y z
N THR A 1 -0.50 1.54 5.27
CA THR A 1 -1.59 2.16 4.49
C THR A 1 -1.65 1.47 3.13
N GLY A 2 -2.59 1.81 2.26
CA GLY A 2 -2.54 1.34 0.88
C GLY A 2 -3.54 2.07 -0.02
N HIS A 3 -3.33 1.95 -1.33
CA HIS A 3 -4.09 2.64 -2.38
C HIS A 3 -4.06 1.84 -3.68
N GLU A 4 -4.92 2.21 -4.63
CA GLU A 4 -5.03 1.54 -5.94
C GLU A 4 -4.09 2.14 -7.01
N THR A 5 -3.50 3.31 -6.74
CA THR A 5 -2.64 4.03 -7.67
C THR A 5 -1.22 3.47 -7.71
N THR A 6 -0.43 3.91 -8.69
CA THR A 6 0.97 3.51 -8.87
C THR A 6 1.93 4.11 -7.85
N ASP A 7 1.49 5.11 -7.09
CA ASP A 7 2.28 5.83 -6.11
C ASP A 7 1.36 6.33 -4.99
N THR A 8 1.93 6.55 -3.82
CA THR A 8 1.24 7.14 -2.65
C THR A 8 0.99 8.62 -2.83
N ASP A 9 1.89 9.30 -3.53
CA ASP A 9 1.77 10.70 -3.88
C ASP A 9 0.91 10.86 -5.17
N PRO A 10 0.05 11.88 -5.26
CA PRO A 10 -0.72 12.14 -6.46
C PRO A 10 0.19 12.39 -7.66
N GLY A 11 -0.20 11.89 -8.84
CA GLY A 11 0.64 11.99 -10.05
C GLY A 11 1.09 13.41 -10.42
N ILE A 12 0.32 14.45 -10.08
CA ILE A 12 0.72 15.85 -10.29
C ILE A 12 1.93 16.26 -9.43
N ALA A 13 2.05 15.70 -8.23
CA ALA A 13 3.17 15.91 -7.30
C ALA A 13 4.37 15.06 -7.71
N THR A 14 4.14 13.77 -7.97
CA THR A 14 5.16 12.82 -8.47
C THR A 14 5.84 13.34 -9.74
N SER A 15 5.06 13.93 -10.68
CA SER A 15 5.59 14.52 -11.92
C SER A 15 6.53 15.72 -11.70
N ARG A 16 6.56 16.29 -10.49
CA ARG A 16 7.50 17.34 -10.06
C ARG A 16 8.58 16.82 -9.09
N GLY A 17 8.64 15.51 -8.86
CA GLY A 17 9.56 14.88 -7.91
C GLY A 17 9.20 15.07 -6.43
N ASP A 18 7.94 15.41 -6.14
CA ASP A 18 7.44 15.53 -4.77
C ASP A 18 6.84 14.19 -4.31
N TYR A 19 7.52 13.59 -3.32
CA TYR A 19 7.17 12.32 -2.67
C TYR A 19 6.98 12.52 -1.16
N SER A 20 6.36 13.64 -0.78
CA SER A 20 6.21 14.03 0.62
C SER A 20 5.30 13.08 1.40
N LEU A 21 4.29 12.48 0.76
CA LEU A 21 3.37 11.54 1.40
C LEU A 21 4.03 10.17 1.63
N GLU A 22 4.71 9.62 0.62
CA GLU A 22 5.53 8.41 0.81
C GLU A 22 6.54 8.62 1.94
N ARG A 23 7.31 9.71 1.89
CA ARG A 23 8.29 10.04 2.93
C ARG A 23 7.65 10.13 4.30
N TYR A 24 6.48 10.75 4.40
CA TYR A 24 5.73 10.81 5.65
C TYR A 24 5.31 9.43 6.16
N VAL A 25 4.89 8.49 5.30
CA VAL A 25 4.55 7.12 5.71
C VAL A 25 5.77 6.33 6.16
N LEU A 26 6.82 6.28 5.32
CA LEU A 26 8.00 5.45 5.56
C LEU A 26 8.84 5.94 6.75
N SER A 27 8.97 7.26 6.93
CA SER A 27 9.71 7.84 8.07
C SER A 27 9.12 7.47 9.43
N ARG A 28 7.84 7.04 9.48
CA ARG A 28 7.16 6.59 10.69
C ARG A 28 7.32 5.09 10.94
N ASN A 29 8.28 4.44 10.26
CA ASN A 29 8.52 3.00 10.30
C ASN A 29 7.24 2.19 10.00
N ARG A 30 6.49 2.64 8.98
CA ARG A 30 5.30 1.96 8.48
C ARG A 30 5.49 1.62 7.01
N TYR A 31 4.92 0.51 6.59
CA TYR A 31 4.85 0.15 5.17
C TYR A 31 3.55 0.65 4.53
N GLN A 32 3.57 0.69 3.21
CA GLN A 32 2.42 0.95 2.35
C GLN A 32 2.33 -0.10 1.25
N ILE A 33 1.13 -0.30 0.72
CA ILE A 33 0.86 -1.21 -0.38
C ILE A 33 0.24 -0.43 -1.53
N GLU A 34 0.85 -0.56 -2.70
CA GLU A 34 0.44 0.12 -3.92
C GLU A 34 -0.28 -0.87 -4.84
N LEU A 35 -1.03 -0.35 -5.80
CA LEU A 35 -1.75 -1.16 -6.79
C LEU A 35 -2.68 -2.21 -6.15
N LEU A 36 -3.34 -1.85 -5.04
CA LEU A 36 -4.44 -2.66 -4.52
C LEU A 36 -5.57 -2.74 -5.56
N ALA A 37 -6.33 -3.82 -5.51
CA ALA A 37 -7.47 -4.05 -6.40
C ALA A 37 -8.65 -4.62 -5.61
N ASN A 38 -9.85 -4.44 -6.15
CA ASN A 38 -11.12 -4.88 -5.56
C ASN A 38 -11.44 -4.22 -4.21
N LEU A 39 -11.01 -2.97 -3.98
CA LEU A 39 -11.34 -2.26 -2.74
C LEU A 39 -12.84 -1.92 -2.65
N ASP A 40 -13.54 -1.90 -3.77
CA ASP A 40 -15.00 -1.80 -3.86
C ASP A 40 -15.72 -3.05 -3.30
N ARG A 41 -15.01 -4.17 -3.13
CA ARG A 41 -15.56 -5.46 -2.66
C ARG A 41 -15.30 -5.74 -1.17
N VAL A 42 -14.69 -4.80 -0.44
CA VAL A 42 -14.42 -4.91 0.99
C VAL A 42 -15.32 -3.91 1.75
N PRO A 43 -15.90 -4.29 2.90
CA PRO A 43 -16.66 -3.34 3.72
C PRO A 43 -15.76 -2.22 4.25
N GLU A 44 -16.36 -1.08 4.58
CA GLU A 44 -15.66 0.07 5.17
C GLU A 44 -14.85 -0.30 6.43
N ALA A 45 -15.36 -1.25 7.22
CA ALA A 45 -14.70 -1.77 8.42
C ALA A 45 -14.98 -3.26 8.65
N GLY A 46 -14.16 -3.89 9.48
CA GLY A 46 -14.35 -5.28 9.93
C GLY A 46 -13.64 -6.35 9.08
N ALA A 47 -13.15 -6.00 7.89
CA ALA A 47 -12.29 -6.89 7.12
C ALA A 47 -10.86 -6.94 7.68
N VAL A 48 -10.21 -8.10 7.54
CA VAL A 48 -8.78 -8.28 7.84
C VAL A 48 -8.02 -8.40 6.53
N VAL A 49 -7.04 -7.53 6.31
CA VAL A 49 -6.18 -7.57 5.12
C VAL A 49 -4.91 -8.35 5.44
N VAL A 50 -4.65 -9.39 4.65
CA VAL A 50 -3.42 -10.18 4.71
C VAL A 50 -2.52 -9.74 3.56
N VAL A 51 -1.30 -9.35 3.90
CA VAL A 51 -0.26 -8.91 2.96
C VAL A 51 0.94 -9.84 3.12
N SER A 52 1.24 -10.63 2.09
CA SER A 52 2.44 -11.48 2.08
C SER A 52 3.40 -11.06 0.98
N PHE A 53 4.69 -11.04 1.30
CA PHE A 53 5.77 -10.67 0.40
C PHE A 53 7.05 -11.42 0.78
N PRO A 54 7.99 -11.65 -0.17
CA PRO A 54 9.30 -12.22 0.14
C PRO A 54 10.06 -11.38 1.16
N LYS A 55 10.92 -12.01 1.98
CA LYS A 55 11.80 -11.31 2.93
C LYS A 55 13.23 -11.24 2.40
N PRO A 56 13.52 -10.33 1.44
CA PRO A 56 14.87 -10.11 0.92
C PRO A 56 15.83 -9.67 2.04
N LYS A 57 17.11 -9.99 1.90
CA LYS A 57 18.14 -9.36 2.74
C LYS A 57 18.28 -7.89 2.31
N ASN A 58 18.06 -6.96 3.25
CA ASN A 58 18.18 -5.51 3.03
C ASN A 58 17.27 -4.94 1.90
N GLY A 59 16.12 -5.56 1.64
CA GLY A 59 15.20 -5.07 0.62
C GLY A 59 14.21 -4.04 1.16
N TRP A 60 13.81 -3.11 0.28
CA TRP A 60 13.00 -1.93 0.62
C TRP A 60 11.55 -2.01 0.10
N GLY A 61 11.27 -2.87 -0.88
CA GLY A 61 9.94 -3.09 -1.44
C GLY A 61 9.92 -4.27 -2.41
N PHE A 62 8.85 -5.09 -2.37
CA PHE A 62 8.67 -6.30 -3.17
C PHE A 62 7.20 -6.45 -3.58
N PRO A 63 6.90 -7.11 -4.71
CA PRO A 63 5.54 -7.50 -5.04
C PRO A 63 4.92 -8.29 -3.90
N ALA A 64 3.69 -7.93 -3.53
CA ALA A 64 2.94 -8.57 -2.48
C ALA A 64 1.73 -9.31 -3.05
N ARG A 65 1.39 -10.46 -2.45
CA ARG A 65 0.07 -11.05 -2.61
C ARG A 65 -0.81 -10.52 -1.48
N VAL A 66 -1.83 -9.77 -1.85
CA VAL A 66 -2.80 -9.20 -0.91
C VAL A 66 -4.14 -9.86 -1.08
N PHE A 67 -4.78 -10.21 0.03
CA PHE A 67 -6.18 -10.65 0.04
C PHE A 67 -6.85 -10.20 1.33
N ALA A 68 -8.18 -10.05 1.28
CA ALA A 68 -8.99 -9.69 2.43
C ALA A 68 -9.79 -10.91 2.92
N ILE A 69 -9.86 -11.08 4.23
CA ILE A 69 -10.83 -11.95 4.90
C ILE A 69 -11.96 -11.05 5.35
N VAL A 70 -13.13 -11.22 4.74
CA VAL A 70 -14.31 -10.40 5.00
C VAL A 70 -15.23 -11.09 6.01
N PRO A 71 -15.81 -10.35 6.99
CA PRO A 71 -16.81 -10.89 7.89
C PRO A 71 -18.06 -11.30 7.10
N ARG A 72 -18.78 -12.30 7.63
CA ARG A 72 -20.08 -12.72 7.09
C ARG A 72 -21.17 -11.72 7.43
#